data_AF-A0A2G5PLB3-F1
#
_entry.id   AF-A0A2G5PLB3-F1
#
_cell.length_a   1.000
_cell.length_b   1.000
_cell.length_c   1.000
_cell.angle_alpha   90.00
_cell.angle_beta   90.00
_cell.angle_gamma   90.00
#
_symmetry.space_group_name_H-M   'P 1'
#
loop_
_entity.id
_entity.type
_entity.pdbx_description
1 polymer ?
#
loop_
_entity_poly.entity_id
_entity_poly.type
_entity_poly.pdbx_seq_one_letter_code
_entity_poly.pdbx_strand_id
1 'polypeptide(L)' 'MALRQSHSINDIRTAIRELSSRAELARKEGRHEAADEIEQRIQAYRDELGHRP' A
#
# COMPACT_ATOMS: atom_id res chain seq x y z
N MET A 1 17.70 -21.04 -1.07
CA MET A 1 17.91 -19.74 -0.41
C MET A 1 16.54 -19.08 -0.25
N ALA A 2 15.94 -19.18 0.93
CA ALA A 2 14.66 -18.54 1.24
C ALA A 2 14.96 -17.12 1.76
N LEU A 3 14.99 -16.14 0.85
CA LEU A 3 15.00 -14.74 1.25
C LEU A 3 13.60 -14.47 1.84
N ARG A 4 13.46 -14.65 3.15
CA ARG A 4 12.44 -13.94 3.92
C ARG A 4 12.73 -12.46 3.70
N GLN A 5 12.17 -11.90 2.63
CA GLN A 5 12.15 -10.47 2.39
C GLN A 5 11.24 -9.90 3.46
N SER A 6 11.82 -9.64 4.63
CA SER A 6 11.34 -8.58 5.51
C SER A 6 11.16 -7.38 4.58
N HIS A 7 9.91 -7.03 4.23
CA HIS A 7 9.65 -5.88 3.39
C HIS A 7 10.46 -4.72 3.98
N SER A 8 11.46 -4.26 3.24
CA SER A 8 12.26 -3.14 3.68
C SER A 8 11.36 -1.92 3.71
N ILE A 9 11.69 -0.92 4.53
CA ILE A 9 10.93 0.35 4.55
C ILE A 9 10.78 0.92 3.13
N ASN A 10 11.80 0.73 2.28
CA ASN A 10 11.73 1.12 0.87
C ASN A 10 10.73 0.27 0.05
N ASP A 11 10.61 -1.03 0.32
CA ASP A 11 9.61 -1.89 -0.34
C ASP A 11 8.21 -1.52 0.09
N ILE A 12 8.00 -1.23 1.39
CA ILE A 12 6.71 -0.77 1.92
C ILE A 12 6.31 0.57 1.27
N ARG A 13 7.24 1.53 1.17
CA ARG A 13 7.00 2.81 0.50
C ARG A 13 6.69 2.64 -1.00
N THR A 14 7.37 1.71 -1.65
CA THR A 14 7.12 1.39 -3.07
C THR A 14 5.73 0.79 -3.24
N ALA A 15 5.37 -0.19 -2.41
CA ALA A 15 4.06 -0.80 -2.41
C ALA A 15 2.94 0.22 -2.13
N ILE A 16 3.13 1.15 -1.17
CA ILE A 16 2.19 2.24 -0.92
C ILE A 16 1.98 3.07 -2.18
N ARG A 17 3.05 3.46 -2.88
CA ARG A 17 2.96 4.30 -4.08
C ARG A 17 2.23 3.60 -5.22
N GLU A 18 2.50 2.31 -5.44
CA GLU A 18 1.82 1.51 -6.44
C GLU A 18 0.34 1.33 -6.13
N LEU A 19 0.01 1.03 -4.87
CA LEU A 19 -1.35 0.93 -4.39
C LEU A 19 -2.10 2.25 -4.53
N SER A 20 -1.47 3.40 -4.19
CA SER A 20 -2.09 4.72 -4.36
C SER A 20 -2.47 5.00 -5.81
N SER A 21 -1.59 4.68 -6.76
CA SER A 21 -1.89 4.83 -8.18
C SER A 21 -3.10 3.97 -8.61
N ARG A 22 -3.18 2.75 -8.07
CA ARG A 22 -4.28 1.81 -8.35
C ARG A 22 -5.60 2.25 -7.73
N ALA A 23 -5.58 2.83 -6.52
CA ALA A 23 -6.75 3.44 -5.89
C ALA A 23 -7.26 4.64 -6.69
N GLU A 24 -6.36 5.52 -7.15
CA GLU A 24 -6.74 6.66 -7.98
C GLU A 24 -7.37 6.21 -9.30
N LEU A 25 -6.82 5.18 -9.94
CA LEU A 25 -7.41 4.59 -11.14
C LEU A 25 -8.80 4.01 -10.85
N ALA A 26 -8.95 3.23 -9.77
CA ALA A 26 -10.24 2.68 -9.37
C ALA A 26 -11.30 3.77 -9.13
N ARG A 27 -10.92 4.89 -8.50
CA ARG A 27 -11.80 6.07 -8.35
C ARG A 27 -12.20 6.67 -9.70
N LYS A 28 -11.25 6.81 -10.64
CA LYS A 28 -11.54 7.30 -12.00
C LYS A 28 -12.47 6.37 -12.78
N GLU A 29 -12.39 5.06 -12.54
CA GLU A 29 -13.29 4.05 -13.11
C GLU A 29 -14.64 3.95 -12.39
N GLY A 30 -14.88 4.74 -11.33
CA GLY A 30 -16.10 4.70 -10.51
C GLY A 30 -16.17 3.50 -9.54
N ARG A 31 -15.08 2.74 -9.41
CA ARG A 31 -14.94 1.59 -8.50
C ARG A 31 -14.50 2.06 -7.11
N HIS A 32 -15.37 2.80 -6.44
CA HIS A 32 -15.05 3.39 -5.13
C HIS A 32 -14.78 2.32 -4.07
N GLU A 33 -15.52 1.21 -4.08
CA GLU A 33 -15.29 0.07 -3.16
C GLU A 33 -13.85 -0.47 -3.25
N ALA A 34 -13.34 -0.64 -4.47
CA ALA A 34 -11.99 -1.14 -4.69
C ALA A 34 -10.94 -0.10 -4.28
N ALA A 35 -11.22 1.19 -4.48
CA ALA A 35 -10.35 2.26 -4.01
C ALA A 35 -10.27 2.29 -2.48
N ASP A 36 -11.40 2.15 -1.79
CA ASP A 36 -11.48 2.14 -0.33
C ASP A 36 -10.71 0.95 0.27
N GLU A 37 -10.85 -0.24 -0.31
CA GLU A 37 -10.07 -1.42 0.11
C GLU A 37 -8.56 -1.20 -0.06
N ILE A 38 -8.16 -0.61 -1.19
CA ILE A 38 -6.74 -0.32 -1.46
C ILE A 38 -6.21 0.74 -0.48
N GLU A 39 -7.00 1.77 -0.17
CA GLU A 39 -6.63 2.79 0.81
C GLU A 39 -6.52 2.24 2.23
N GLN A 40 -7.41 1.34 2.64
CA GLN A 40 -7.28 0.66 3.94
C GLN A 40 -5.96 -0.12 4.03
N ARG A 41 -5.56 -0.80 2.95
CA ARG A 41 -4.26 -1.50 2.89
C ARG A 41 -3.08 -0.54 2.95
N ILE A 42 -3.15 0.58 2.23
CA ILE A 42 -2.13 1.64 2.32
C ILE A 42 -2.01 2.15 3.76
N GLN A 43 -3.12 2.36 4.44
CA GLN A 43 -3.13 2.84 5.81
C GLN A 43 -2.43 1.84 6.75
N ALA A 44 -2.69 0.54 6.61
CA ALA A 44 -1.99 -0.50 7.38
C ALA A 44 -0.47 -0.46 7.16
N TYR A 45 -0.01 -0.29 5.91
CA TYR A 45 1.42 -0.14 5.62
C TYR A 45 2.02 1.14 6.21
N ARG A 46 1.27 2.25 6.25
CA ARG A 46 1.72 3.51 6.86
C ARG A 46 1.83 3.39 8.37
N ASP A 47 0.90 2.67 8.98
CA ASP A 47 0.92 2.37 10.41
C ASP A 47 2.15 1.53 10.78
N GLU A 48 2.46 0.49 9.98
CA GLU A 48 3.67 -0.33 10.14
C GLU A 48 4.97 0.50 10.00
N LEU A 49 4.97 1.51 9.11
CA LEU A 49 6.08 2.47 9.00
C LEU A 49 6.17 3.42 10.19
N GLY A 50 5.04 3.88 10.75
CA GLY A 50 5.02 4.75 11.92
C GLY A 50 5.45 4.04 13.21
N HIS A 51 5.23 2.74 13.29
CA HIS A 51 5.66 1.91 14.43
C HIS A 51 7.15 1.53 14.39
N ARG A 52 7.85 1.70 13.27
CA ARG A 52 9.31 1.52 13.18
C ARG A 52 10.01 2.89 13.27
N PRO A 53 10.75 3.17 14.37
CA PRO A 53 11.46 4.44 14.56
C PRO A 53 12.64 4.63 13.60
#